data_AF-A0A3E0DQX8-F1
#
_entry.id   AF-A0A3E0DQX8-F1
#
_cell.length_a   1.000
_cell.length_b   1.000
_cell.length_c   1.000
_cell.angle_alpha   90.00
_cell.angle_beta   90.00
_cell.angle_gamma   90.00
#
_symmetry.space_group_name_H-M   'P 1'
#
loop_
_entity.id
_entity.type
_entity.pdbx_description
1 polymer ?
#
loop_
_entity_poly.entity_id
_entity_poly.type
_entity_poly.pdbx_seq_one_letter_code
_entity_poly.pdbx_strand_id
1 'polypeptide(L)'
;MSELFDKVALRATVQQHLSAAEKSLESPALDNEALRQEIKTLLKQKNAVLVAHYYTDDAIQELAEETGGVIADSLEMARFGANHEADTLVVAGVKFMGETAKILSPEKTILMPTLEATCSLDIGCPIDDFSAFCDQYPDRKVVVYANTSAAVKARADWVVTSSIALDVVNHLNDMGEKIIWAPDQHLGGYIQRETGADMILWDGACIVHEEFKAKGILDLKEIYPDAAVLVHPESPEPVVEVADVVGSTSQLLKASKEMPNDTFIVATDRGIFYKMKQASPDKRFVEAPTAGSGANCRSCAHCPWMALNSLELLRNALRDGTDEIFVEEQTRTKALIPLQRMLDFQVS
;
A
#
# COMPACT_ATOMS: atom_id res chain seq x y z
N MET A 1 18.00 -27.40 -12.84
CA MET A 1 17.58 -26.11 -13.41
C MET A 1 16.11 -26.00 -13.06
N SER A 2 15.80 -25.45 -11.87
CA SER A 2 14.40 -25.27 -11.48
C SER A 2 13.75 -24.37 -12.51
N GLU A 3 12.50 -24.68 -12.86
CA GLU A 3 11.63 -23.78 -13.59
C GLU A 3 11.54 -22.49 -12.76
N LEU A 4 12.46 -21.56 -13.02
CA LEU A 4 12.35 -20.20 -12.54
C LEU A 4 11.03 -19.70 -13.12
N PHE A 5 10.07 -19.37 -12.26
CA PHE A 5 8.90 -18.56 -12.60
C PHE A 5 9.33 -17.50 -13.62
N ASP A 6 8.58 -17.37 -14.71
CA ASP A 6 8.96 -16.47 -15.81
C ASP A 6 8.81 -15.02 -15.35
N LYS A 7 9.89 -14.51 -14.75
CA LYS A 7 10.00 -13.14 -14.25
C LYS A 7 9.73 -12.11 -15.35
N VAL A 8 10.07 -12.45 -16.59
CA VAL A 8 9.81 -11.58 -17.74
C VAL A 8 8.31 -11.50 -18.00
N ALA A 9 7.61 -12.64 -17.94
CA ALA A 9 6.15 -12.68 -18.03
C ALA A 9 5.46 -11.90 -16.90
N LEU A 10 5.87 -12.09 -15.63
CA LEU A 10 5.30 -11.34 -14.50
C LEU A 10 5.48 -9.83 -14.65
N ARG A 11 6.70 -9.38 -15.01
CA ARG A 11 6.98 -7.96 -15.27
C ARG A 11 6.17 -7.42 -16.46
N ALA A 12 5.98 -8.22 -17.51
CA ALA A 12 5.16 -7.83 -18.65
C ALA A 12 3.68 -7.65 -18.25
N THR A 13 3.15 -8.54 -17.40
CA THR A 13 1.79 -8.43 -16.85
C THR A 13 1.64 -7.16 -16.02
N VAL A 14 2.56 -6.88 -15.08
CA VAL A 14 2.56 -5.63 -14.30
C VAL A 14 2.59 -4.41 -15.22
N GLN A 15 3.43 -4.41 -16.26
CA GLN A 15 3.53 -3.31 -17.21
C GLN A 15 2.24 -3.11 -18.03
N GLN A 16 1.55 -4.19 -18.41
CA GLN A 16 0.27 -4.10 -19.12
C GLN A 16 -0.80 -3.44 -18.24
N HIS A 17 -0.90 -3.84 -16.97
CA HIS A 17 -1.82 -3.23 -16.01
C HIS A 17 -1.47 -1.76 -15.74
N LEU A 18 -0.17 -1.43 -15.66
CA LEU A 18 0.30 -0.07 -15.47
C LEU A 18 -0.11 0.83 -16.64
N SER A 19 0.15 0.40 -17.88
CA SER A 19 -0.20 1.17 -19.07
C SER A 19 -1.72 1.35 -19.24
N ALA A 20 -2.53 0.37 -18.79
CA ALA A 20 -3.97 0.53 -18.74
C ALA A 20 -4.39 1.62 -17.72
N ALA A 21 -3.81 1.60 -16.51
CA ALA A 21 -4.07 2.62 -15.50
C ALA A 21 -3.66 4.02 -15.96
N GLU A 22 -2.46 4.16 -16.53
CA GLU A 22 -1.96 5.44 -17.08
C GLU A 22 -2.91 6.01 -18.15
N LYS A 23 -3.43 5.15 -19.04
CA LYS A 23 -4.39 5.54 -20.05
C LYS A 23 -5.70 6.04 -19.45
N SER A 24 -6.19 5.39 -18.39
CA SER A 24 -7.40 5.83 -17.68
C SER A 24 -7.21 7.21 -17.01
N LEU A 25 -5.98 7.57 -16.62
CA LEU A 25 -5.62 8.85 -16.01
C LEU A 25 -5.45 10.00 -17.02
N GLU A 26 -5.46 9.76 -18.33
CA GLU A 26 -5.36 10.82 -19.34
C GLU A 26 -6.59 11.75 -19.35
N SER A 27 -7.72 11.29 -18.81
CA SER A 27 -8.94 12.10 -18.70
C SER A 27 -8.90 12.95 -17.43
N PRO A 28 -9.22 14.26 -17.51
CA PRO A 28 -9.23 15.12 -16.33
C PRO A 28 -10.28 14.64 -15.32
N ALA A 29 -9.86 14.43 -14.08
CA ALA A 29 -10.77 14.12 -12.99
C ALA A 29 -11.73 15.29 -12.76
N LEU A 30 -13.04 15.00 -12.73
CA LEU A 30 -14.04 15.98 -12.33
C LEU A 30 -14.00 16.13 -10.80
N ASP A 31 -13.57 17.30 -10.33
CA ASP A 31 -13.74 17.73 -8.93
C ASP A 31 -14.49 19.06 -8.92
N ASN A 32 -15.74 19.02 -8.48
CA ASN A 32 -16.55 20.22 -8.26
C ASN A 32 -17.51 20.01 -7.10
N GLU A 33 -17.99 21.12 -6.53
CA GLU A 33 -18.83 21.11 -5.35
C GLU A 33 -20.14 20.33 -5.54
N ALA A 34 -20.75 20.38 -6.73
CA ALA A 34 -21.97 19.63 -7.00
C ALA A 34 -21.75 18.11 -6.90
N LEU A 35 -20.64 17.61 -7.45
CA LEU A 35 -20.25 16.22 -7.37
C LEU A 35 -19.97 15.80 -5.92
N ARG A 36 -19.23 16.62 -5.16
CA ARG A 36 -18.95 16.36 -3.74
C ARG A 36 -20.24 16.27 -2.92
N GLN A 37 -21.20 17.18 -3.14
CA GLN A 37 -22.49 17.14 -2.45
C GLN A 37 -23.35 15.92 -2.85
N GLU A 38 -23.29 15.51 -4.11
CA GLU A 38 -23.93 14.26 -4.57
C GLU A 38 -23.34 13.06 -3.81
N ILE A 39 -22.02 12.95 -3.72
CA ILE A 39 -21.36 11.85 -2.99
C ILE A 39 -21.72 11.87 -1.50
N LYS A 40 -21.66 13.05 -0.84
CA LYS A 40 -22.08 13.20 0.57
C LYS A 40 -23.52 12.74 0.80
N THR A 41 -24.41 13.00 -0.16
CA THR A 41 -25.81 12.55 -0.11
C THR A 41 -25.90 11.03 -0.28
N LEU A 42 -25.20 10.47 -1.26
CA LEU A 42 -25.19 9.03 -1.53
C LEU A 42 -24.61 8.23 -0.36
N LEU A 43 -23.53 8.70 0.27
CA LEU A 43 -22.95 8.05 1.46
C LEU A 43 -23.98 7.89 2.57
N LYS A 44 -24.76 8.94 2.85
CA LYS A 44 -25.85 8.88 3.84
C LYS A 44 -26.98 7.95 3.41
N GLN A 45 -27.40 8.01 2.15
CA GLN A 45 -28.48 7.15 1.63
C GLN A 45 -28.15 5.66 1.67
N LYS A 46 -26.87 5.32 1.49
CA LYS A 46 -26.37 3.94 1.49
C LYS A 46 -25.90 3.45 2.86
N ASN A 47 -26.04 4.25 3.92
CA ASN A 47 -25.40 4.01 5.21
C ASN A 47 -23.92 3.60 5.02
N ALA A 48 -23.19 4.43 4.28
CA ALA A 48 -21.84 4.16 3.84
C ALA A 48 -20.80 5.07 4.52
N VAL A 49 -19.63 4.52 4.82
CA VAL A 49 -18.47 5.27 5.30
C VAL A 49 -17.31 5.14 4.32
N LEU A 50 -16.59 6.25 4.08
CA LEU A 50 -15.44 6.30 3.19
C LEU A 50 -14.14 6.12 3.98
N VAL A 51 -13.31 5.17 3.57
CA VAL A 51 -11.92 5.04 4.05
C VAL A 51 -10.98 5.28 2.90
N ALA A 52 -10.00 6.16 3.10
CA ALA A 52 -9.04 6.56 2.09
C ALA A 52 -7.61 6.20 2.51
N HIS A 53 -6.84 5.64 1.58
CA HIS A 53 -5.41 5.47 1.81
C HIS A 53 -4.69 6.82 1.69
N TYR A 54 -3.60 7.00 2.43
CA TYR A 54 -2.74 8.19 2.36
C TYR A 54 -2.26 8.58 0.96
N TYR A 55 -2.26 7.64 0.02
CA TYR A 55 -1.74 7.85 -1.34
C TYR A 55 -2.83 8.20 -2.36
N THR A 56 -4.08 8.29 -1.92
CA THR A 56 -5.17 8.76 -2.80
C THR A 56 -5.05 10.26 -3.04
N ASP A 57 -5.74 10.77 -4.05
CA ASP A 57 -5.76 12.20 -4.36
C ASP A 57 -6.28 13.04 -3.18
N ASP A 58 -5.77 14.27 -3.03
CA ASP A 58 -6.15 15.22 -1.98
C ASP A 58 -7.68 15.39 -1.88
N ALA A 59 -8.40 15.39 -3.00
CA ALA A 59 -9.85 15.54 -3.02
C ALA A 59 -10.60 14.36 -2.37
N ILE A 60 -10.08 13.14 -2.53
CA ILE A 60 -10.62 11.93 -1.90
C ILE A 60 -10.31 11.93 -0.41
N GLN A 61 -9.06 12.28 -0.06
CA GLN A 61 -8.62 12.40 1.32
C GLN A 61 -9.50 13.41 2.07
N GLU A 62 -9.64 14.63 1.54
CA GLU A 62 -10.48 15.68 2.10
C GLU A 62 -11.94 15.22 2.27
N LEU A 63 -12.53 14.60 1.24
CA LEU A 63 -13.89 14.10 1.31
C LEU A 63 -14.07 13.05 2.41
N ALA A 64 -13.09 12.16 2.63
CA ALA A 64 -13.12 11.18 3.71
C ALA A 64 -13.20 11.88 5.07
N GLU A 65 -12.39 12.92 5.31
CA GLU A 65 -12.43 13.71 6.54
C GLU A 65 -13.77 14.45 6.71
N GLU A 66 -14.27 15.08 5.65
CA GLU A 66 -15.53 15.84 5.67
C GLU A 66 -16.76 14.98 5.97
N THR A 67 -16.70 13.68 5.64
CA THR A 67 -17.83 12.76 5.74
C THR A 67 -17.79 11.87 6.98
N GLY A 68 -16.82 12.07 7.87
CA GLY A 68 -16.65 11.25 9.08
C GLY A 68 -15.97 9.90 8.83
N GLY A 69 -15.31 9.76 7.67
CA GLY A 69 -14.43 8.65 7.34
C GLY A 69 -13.04 8.80 7.96
N VAL A 70 -12.08 8.03 7.44
CA VAL A 70 -10.68 8.08 7.89
C VAL A 70 -9.70 8.09 6.71
N ILE A 71 -8.60 8.81 6.87
CA ILE A 71 -7.40 8.70 6.03
C ILE A 71 -6.33 7.96 6.82
N ALA A 72 -5.92 6.78 6.36
CA ALA A 72 -4.94 5.99 7.10
C ALA A 72 -4.10 5.05 6.23
N ASP A 73 -3.20 4.29 6.86
CA ASP A 73 -2.52 3.16 6.24
C ASP A 73 -3.45 1.93 6.19
N SER A 74 -3.00 0.87 5.52
CA SER A 74 -3.82 -0.32 5.31
C SER A 74 -4.27 -1.00 6.61
N LEU A 75 -3.47 -0.96 7.68
CA LEU A 75 -3.81 -1.61 8.95
C LEU A 75 -4.95 -0.85 9.64
N GLU A 76 -4.83 0.48 9.71
CA GLU A 76 -5.83 1.30 10.37
C GLU A 76 -7.12 1.39 9.55
N MET A 77 -7.06 1.44 8.21
CA MET A 77 -8.25 1.34 7.36
C MET A 77 -9.02 0.03 7.61
N ALA A 78 -8.30 -1.09 7.74
CA ALA A 78 -8.89 -2.39 8.02
C ALA A 78 -9.54 -2.43 9.42
N ARG A 79 -8.87 -1.90 10.45
CA ARG A 79 -9.41 -1.80 11.81
C ARG A 79 -10.64 -0.90 11.88
N PHE A 80 -10.58 0.28 11.26
CA PHE A 80 -11.69 1.23 11.22
C PHE A 80 -12.90 0.61 10.51
N GLY A 81 -12.71 0.08 9.30
CA GLY A 81 -13.79 -0.51 8.50
C GLY A 81 -14.47 -1.68 9.20
N ALA A 82 -13.69 -2.55 9.85
CA ALA A 82 -14.23 -3.70 10.59
C ALA A 82 -15.10 -3.32 11.79
N ASN A 83 -14.75 -2.23 12.49
CA ASN A 83 -15.42 -1.78 13.70
C ASN A 83 -16.51 -0.73 13.44
N HIS A 84 -16.63 -0.20 12.23
CA HIS A 84 -17.62 0.84 11.92
C HIS A 84 -19.02 0.23 11.77
N GLU A 85 -20.03 0.97 12.24
CA GLU A 85 -21.45 0.55 12.22
C GLU A 85 -22.13 0.66 10.84
N ALA A 86 -21.41 1.12 9.83
CA ALA A 86 -21.95 1.31 8.48
C ALA A 86 -22.17 -0.04 7.80
N ASP A 87 -23.29 -0.17 7.07
CA ASP A 87 -23.59 -1.37 6.29
C ASP A 87 -22.71 -1.44 5.02
N THR A 88 -22.31 -0.28 4.52
CA THR A 88 -21.44 -0.14 3.35
C THR A 88 -20.11 0.49 3.73
N LEU A 89 -19.01 -0.10 3.30
CA LEU A 89 -17.68 0.49 3.38
C LEU A 89 -17.20 0.82 1.97
N VAL A 90 -16.84 2.07 1.73
CA VAL A 90 -16.20 2.47 0.48
C VAL A 90 -14.70 2.60 0.72
N VAL A 91 -13.92 1.76 0.05
CA VAL A 91 -12.47 1.72 0.16
C VAL A 91 -11.85 2.45 -1.02
N ALA A 92 -11.41 3.69 -0.80
CA ALA A 92 -10.60 4.43 -1.75
C ALA A 92 -9.13 4.04 -1.55
N GLY A 93 -8.63 3.19 -2.44
CA GLY A 93 -7.32 2.55 -2.34
C GLY A 93 -7.14 1.56 -3.49
N VAL A 94 -6.55 0.40 -3.22
CA VAL A 94 -6.31 -0.64 -4.23
C VAL A 94 -6.94 -1.97 -3.84
N LYS A 95 -7.10 -2.87 -4.80
CA LYS A 95 -7.99 -4.04 -4.74
C LYS A 95 -7.77 -4.91 -3.51
N PHE A 96 -6.51 -5.23 -3.16
CA PHE A 96 -6.22 -6.06 -1.99
C PHE A 96 -6.69 -5.42 -0.66
N MET A 97 -6.80 -4.09 -0.59
CA MET A 97 -7.34 -3.38 0.59
C MET A 97 -8.85 -3.59 0.70
N GLY A 98 -9.56 -3.49 -0.43
CA GLY A 98 -10.98 -3.85 -0.51
C GLY A 98 -11.22 -5.33 -0.16
N GLU A 99 -10.38 -6.24 -0.68
CA GLU A 99 -10.43 -7.66 -0.31
C GLU A 99 -10.20 -7.89 1.18
N THR A 100 -9.23 -7.18 1.78
CA THR A 100 -8.97 -7.26 3.22
C THR A 100 -10.17 -6.80 4.02
N ALA A 101 -10.81 -5.69 3.63
CA ALA A 101 -12.04 -5.22 4.26
C ALA A 101 -13.18 -6.25 4.13
N LYS A 102 -13.35 -6.88 2.96
CA LYS A 102 -14.37 -7.93 2.77
C LYS A 102 -14.09 -9.19 3.59
N ILE A 103 -12.82 -9.52 3.81
CA ILE A 103 -12.45 -10.66 4.67
C ILE A 103 -12.84 -10.40 6.12
N LEU A 104 -12.57 -9.20 6.63
CA LEU A 104 -12.83 -8.81 8.02
C LEU A 104 -14.31 -8.48 8.29
N SER A 105 -15.05 -8.03 7.28
CA SER A 105 -16.47 -7.68 7.37
C SER A 105 -17.27 -8.37 6.25
N PRO A 106 -17.42 -9.71 6.30
CA PRO A 106 -18.13 -10.47 5.28
C PRO A 106 -19.57 -9.98 5.05
N GLU A 107 -20.21 -9.45 6.09
CA GLU A 107 -21.59 -8.97 6.10
C GLU A 107 -21.78 -7.60 5.43
N LYS A 108 -20.72 -6.79 5.34
CA LYS A 108 -20.79 -5.44 4.75
C LYS A 108 -20.71 -5.49 3.23
N THR A 109 -21.35 -4.53 2.57
CA THR A 109 -21.08 -4.23 1.16
C THR A 109 -19.77 -3.44 1.09
N ILE A 110 -18.80 -3.94 0.31
CA ILE A 110 -17.49 -3.29 0.17
C ILE A 110 -17.36 -2.77 -1.25
N LEU A 111 -17.42 -1.45 -1.42
CA LEU A 111 -17.29 -0.80 -2.72
C LEU A 111 -15.89 -0.20 -2.86
N MET A 112 -15.40 -0.14 -4.09
CA MET A 112 -14.25 0.68 -4.45
C MET A 112 -14.65 1.68 -5.55
N PRO A 113 -13.98 2.83 -5.68
CA PRO A 113 -14.18 3.69 -6.84
C PRO A 113 -13.99 2.93 -8.16
N THR A 114 -13.00 2.06 -8.24
CA THR A 114 -12.81 1.15 -9.37
C THR A 114 -12.03 -0.10 -8.97
N LEU A 115 -12.42 -1.26 -9.51
CA LEU A 115 -11.67 -2.50 -9.35
C LEU A 115 -10.38 -2.57 -10.20
N GLU A 116 -10.17 -1.61 -11.10
CA GLU A 116 -8.91 -1.47 -11.86
C GLU A 116 -7.77 -0.93 -11.01
N ALA A 117 -8.07 -0.30 -9.88
CA ALA A 117 -7.07 0.14 -8.90
C ALA A 117 -6.45 -1.08 -8.20
N THR A 118 -5.30 -1.53 -8.69
CA THR A 118 -4.57 -2.71 -8.21
C THR A 118 -3.16 -2.34 -7.73
N CYS A 119 -2.27 -3.31 -7.53
CA CYS A 119 -0.92 -3.09 -7.03
C CYS A 119 0.08 -3.97 -7.76
N SER A 120 1.26 -3.45 -8.10
CA SER A 120 2.33 -4.23 -8.74
C SER A 120 2.78 -5.42 -7.88
N LEU A 121 2.75 -5.26 -6.56
CA LEU A 121 3.10 -6.30 -5.60
C LEU A 121 2.08 -7.45 -5.57
N ASP A 122 0.81 -7.12 -5.76
CA ASP A 122 -0.26 -8.12 -5.83
C ASP A 122 -0.22 -8.86 -7.18
N ILE A 123 -0.22 -8.10 -8.29
CA ILE A 123 -0.12 -8.66 -9.64
C ILE A 123 1.15 -9.50 -9.81
N GLY A 124 2.27 -9.03 -9.25
CA GLY A 124 3.58 -9.68 -9.30
C GLY A 124 3.70 -10.91 -8.40
N CYS A 125 2.64 -11.31 -7.68
CA CYS A 125 2.62 -12.48 -6.83
C CYS A 125 1.37 -13.36 -7.08
N PRO A 126 1.20 -13.96 -8.28
CA PRO A 126 0.06 -14.85 -8.55
C PRO A 126 0.04 -16.06 -7.63
N ILE A 127 -1.16 -16.48 -7.21
CA ILE A 127 -1.32 -17.56 -6.22
C ILE A 127 -0.73 -18.91 -6.67
N ASP A 128 -0.86 -19.27 -7.94
CA ASP A 128 -0.37 -20.56 -8.44
C ASP A 128 1.16 -20.62 -8.38
N ASP A 129 1.81 -19.55 -8.85
CA ASP A 129 3.27 -19.42 -8.82
C ASP A 129 3.78 -19.31 -7.37
N PHE A 130 3.12 -18.51 -6.55
CA PHE A 130 3.48 -18.35 -5.14
C PHE A 130 3.32 -19.65 -4.34
N SER A 131 2.28 -20.43 -4.62
CA SER A 131 2.08 -21.74 -3.98
C SER A 131 3.18 -22.72 -4.36
N ALA A 132 3.52 -22.80 -5.65
CA ALA A 132 4.63 -23.64 -6.12
C ALA A 132 5.98 -23.20 -5.54
N PHE A 133 6.18 -21.90 -5.27
CA PHE A 133 7.35 -21.40 -4.57
C PHE A 133 7.36 -21.83 -3.10
N CYS A 134 6.25 -21.67 -2.39
CA CYS A 134 6.12 -22.11 -1.00
C CYS A 134 6.37 -23.61 -0.83
N ASP A 135 5.85 -24.42 -1.76
CA ASP A 135 5.91 -25.89 -1.68
C ASP A 135 7.34 -26.44 -1.88
N GLN A 136 8.27 -25.63 -2.41
CA GLN A 136 9.70 -25.97 -2.46
C GLN A 136 10.39 -25.88 -1.09
N TYR A 137 9.78 -25.18 -0.13
CA TYR A 137 10.34 -24.92 1.19
C TYR A 137 9.32 -25.20 2.31
N PRO A 138 8.86 -26.45 2.45
CA PRO A 138 7.79 -26.81 3.39
C PRO A 138 8.19 -26.67 4.87
N ASP A 139 9.47 -26.48 5.19
CA ASP A 139 9.98 -26.27 6.55
C ASP A 139 9.92 -24.80 7.01
N ARG A 140 9.38 -23.89 6.20
CA ARG A 140 9.37 -22.44 6.46
C ARG A 140 7.96 -21.90 6.70
N LYS A 141 7.85 -20.93 7.60
CA LYS A 141 6.62 -20.13 7.81
C LYS A 141 6.43 -19.15 6.68
N VAL A 142 5.21 -19.07 6.16
CA VAL A 142 4.86 -18.15 5.08
C VAL A 142 4.37 -16.83 5.66
N VAL A 143 5.19 -15.79 5.56
CA VAL A 143 4.86 -14.42 5.98
C VAL A 143 4.66 -13.58 4.73
N VAL A 144 3.46 -13.04 4.56
CA VAL A 144 3.15 -12.17 3.41
C VAL A 144 2.82 -10.76 3.87
N TYR A 145 3.27 -9.78 3.10
CA TYR A 145 2.86 -8.41 3.24
C TYR A 145 1.38 -8.27 2.83
N ALA A 146 0.66 -7.33 3.45
CA ALA A 146 -0.76 -7.07 3.19
C ALA A 146 -1.05 -6.75 1.71
N ASN A 147 -0.04 -6.28 0.97
CA ASN A 147 -0.09 -5.92 -0.45
C ASN A 147 -0.11 -7.16 -1.37
N THR A 148 -1.01 -8.09 -1.10
CA THR A 148 -1.18 -9.38 -1.79
C THR A 148 -2.66 -9.74 -1.87
N SER A 149 -3.07 -10.54 -2.85
CA SER A 149 -4.47 -10.97 -3.00
C SER A 149 -4.99 -11.78 -1.81
N ALA A 150 -6.31 -11.85 -1.66
CA ALA A 150 -6.98 -12.74 -0.72
C ALA A 150 -6.52 -14.21 -0.84
N ALA A 151 -6.23 -14.67 -2.07
CA ALA A 151 -5.77 -16.03 -2.33
C ALA A 151 -4.36 -16.27 -1.77
N VAL A 152 -3.44 -15.30 -1.94
CA VAL A 152 -2.09 -15.36 -1.34
C VAL A 152 -2.17 -15.29 0.17
N LYS A 153 -3.00 -14.40 0.73
CA LYS A 153 -3.27 -14.37 2.18
C LYS A 153 -3.79 -15.70 2.70
N ALA A 154 -4.66 -16.39 1.97
CA ALA A 154 -5.18 -17.70 2.35
C ALA A 154 -4.13 -18.83 2.38
N ARG A 155 -2.99 -18.65 1.69
CA ARG A 155 -1.86 -19.59 1.71
C ARG A 155 -0.86 -19.30 2.85
N ALA A 156 -0.91 -18.10 3.42
CA ALA A 156 0.07 -17.60 4.37
C ALA A 156 -0.19 -18.04 5.82
N ASP A 157 0.87 -18.10 6.62
CA ASP A 157 0.80 -18.23 8.07
C ASP A 157 0.62 -16.87 8.75
N TRP A 158 1.19 -15.81 8.20
CA TRP A 158 1.10 -14.46 8.73
C TRP A 158 0.86 -13.45 7.62
N VAL A 159 -0.02 -12.48 7.89
CA VAL A 159 -0.06 -11.23 7.13
C VAL A 159 0.58 -10.16 8.00
N VAL A 160 1.36 -9.26 7.41
CA VAL A 160 1.94 -8.10 8.09
C VAL A 160 1.73 -6.83 7.27
N THR A 161 1.88 -5.67 7.91
CA THR A 161 2.09 -4.40 7.21
C THR A 161 3.49 -3.87 7.47
N SER A 162 3.93 -2.85 6.74
CA SER A 162 5.26 -2.26 6.93
C SER A 162 5.46 -1.69 8.35
N SER A 163 4.37 -1.39 9.08
CA SER A 163 4.45 -0.86 10.45
C SER A 163 4.79 -1.90 11.52
N ILE A 164 4.53 -3.19 11.28
CA ILE A 164 4.78 -4.28 12.25
C ILE A 164 5.68 -5.41 11.71
N ALA A 165 6.12 -5.31 10.45
CA ALA A 165 6.84 -6.40 9.79
C ALA A 165 8.13 -6.79 10.51
N LEU A 166 8.90 -5.80 11.00
CA LEU A 166 10.10 -6.06 11.80
C LEU A 166 9.77 -6.79 13.10
N ASP A 167 8.75 -6.35 13.83
CA ASP A 167 8.38 -6.92 15.13
C ASP A 167 7.90 -8.36 14.99
N VAL A 168 7.05 -8.64 14.00
CA VAL A 168 6.56 -9.99 13.72
C VAL A 168 7.70 -10.91 13.28
N VAL A 169 8.59 -10.45 12.41
CA VAL A 169 9.71 -11.28 11.94
C VAL A 169 10.74 -11.51 13.04
N ASN A 170 11.03 -10.52 13.89
CA ASN A 170 11.84 -10.72 15.10
C ASN A 170 11.22 -11.77 16.03
N HIS A 171 9.92 -11.68 16.29
CA HIS A 171 9.21 -12.65 17.12
C HIS A 171 9.32 -14.08 16.58
N LEU A 172 9.14 -14.26 15.27
CA LEU A 172 9.29 -15.56 14.62
C LEU A 172 10.76 -16.05 14.64
N ASN A 173 11.72 -15.15 14.44
CA ASN A 173 13.14 -15.46 14.52
C ASN A 173 13.56 -15.90 15.92
N ASP A 174 13.04 -15.25 16.98
CA ASP A 174 13.26 -15.63 18.38
C ASP A 174 12.70 -17.02 18.70
N MET A 175 11.63 -17.43 17.99
CA MET A 175 11.09 -18.79 18.06
C MET A 175 11.91 -19.82 17.25
N GLY A 176 12.94 -19.40 16.52
CA GLY A 176 13.74 -20.25 15.64
C GLY A 176 13.05 -20.62 14.33
N GLU A 177 12.01 -19.89 13.93
CA GLU A 177 11.28 -20.14 12.70
C GLU A 177 12.07 -19.60 11.49
N LYS A 178 12.12 -20.39 10.42
CA LYS A 178 12.59 -19.93 9.11
C LYS A 178 11.43 -19.39 8.31
N ILE A 179 11.68 -18.40 7.46
CA ILE A 179 10.61 -17.61 6.85
C ILE A 179 10.69 -17.65 5.32
N ILE A 180 9.52 -17.75 4.69
CA ILE A 180 9.25 -17.32 3.32
C ILE A 180 8.62 -15.95 3.41
N TRP A 181 9.18 -14.97 2.70
CA TRP A 181 8.69 -13.61 2.63
C TRP A 181 8.17 -13.26 1.24
N ALA A 182 7.02 -12.62 1.17
CA ALA A 182 6.47 -12.11 -0.08
C ALA A 182 5.61 -10.85 0.12
N PRO A 183 5.36 -10.06 -0.93
CA PRO A 183 5.92 -10.19 -2.27
C PRO A 183 7.08 -9.23 -2.51
N ASP A 184 7.31 -8.26 -1.63
CA ASP A 184 8.28 -7.19 -1.85
C ASP A 184 9.69 -7.58 -1.39
N GLN A 185 10.62 -7.70 -2.33
CA GLN A 185 11.99 -8.11 -2.06
C GLN A 185 12.81 -7.04 -1.32
N HIS A 186 12.48 -5.75 -1.49
CA HIS A 186 13.22 -4.66 -0.87
C HIS A 186 12.88 -4.56 0.61
N LEU A 187 11.59 -4.60 0.94
CA LEU A 187 11.11 -4.72 2.31
C LEU A 187 11.61 -6.03 2.93
N GLY A 188 11.57 -7.13 2.19
CA GLY A 188 12.12 -8.42 2.64
C GLY A 188 13.61 -8.36 2.97
N GLY A 189 14.41 -7.74 2.10
CA GLY A 189 15.84 -7.53 2.31
C GLY A 189 16.13 -6.60 3.49
N TYR A 190 15.36 -5.51 3.63
CA TYR A 190 15.42 -4.63 4.78
C TYR A 190 15.17 -5.41 6.08
N ILE A 191 14.06 -6.14 6.17
CA ILE A 191 13.73 -6.96 7.35
C ILE A 191 14.82 -7.98 7.63
N GLN A 192 15.31 -8.69 6.61
CA GLN A 192 16.35 -9.71 6.78
C GLN A 192 17.63 -9.13 7.40
N ARG A 193 18.05 -7.92 7.00
CA ARG A 193 19.22 -7.26 7.59
C ARG A 193 18.98 -6.80 9.02
N GLU A 194 17.83 -6.17 9.29
CA GLU A 194 17.55 -5.61 10.61
C GLU A 194 17.32 -6.70 11.67
N THR A 195 16.76 -7.85 11.27
CA THR A 195 16.39 -8.94 12.19
C THR A 195 17.40 -10.08 12.22
N GLY A 196 18.20 -10.25 11.15
CA GLY A 196 19.09 -11.40 10.97
C GLY A 196 18.36 -12.72 10.70
N ALA A 197 17.05 -12.70 10.41
CA ALA A 197 16.24 -13.90 10.22
C ALA A 197 16.64 -14.71 8.96
N ASP A 198 16.51 -16.05 9.03
CA ASP A 198 16.66 -16.92 7.85
C ASP A 198 15.41 -16.80 6.96
N MET A 199 15.50 -15.91 5.96
CA MET A 199 14.43 -15.60 5.01
C MET A 199 14.78 -16.01 3.59
N ILE A 200 13.80 -16.57 2.87
CA ILE A 200 13.79 -16.61 1.41
C ILE A 200 12.75 -15.62 0.89
N LEU A 201 13.09 -14.88 -0.16
CA LEU A 201 12.29 -13.75 -0.62
C LEU A 201 11.66 -14.07 -1.97
N TRP A 202 10.38 -13.77 -2.12
CA TRP A 202 9.72 -13.62 -3.41
C TRP A 202 10.28 -12.39 -4.14
N ASP A 203 10.51 -12.52 -5.45
CA ASP A 203 11.13 -11.47 -6.28
C ASP A 203 10.07 -10.55 -6.90
N GLY A 204 9.32 -9.85 -6.05
CA GLY A 204 8.43 -8.75 -6.43
C GLY A 204 8.97 -7.41 -5.94
N ALA A 205 8.47 -6.32 -6.51
CA ALA A 205 8.82 -4.96 -6.10
C ALA A 205 7.68 -3.96 -6.38
N CYS A 206 7.62 -2.91 -5.57
CA CYS A 206 6.75 -1.77 -5.83
C CYS A 206 7.34 -0.90 -6.96
N ILE A 207 6.57 -0.69 -8.04
CA ILE A 207 7.02 0.10 -9.19
C ILE A 207 7.31 1.56 -8.86
N VAL A 208 6.74 2.08 -7.78
CA VAL A 208 6.96 3.47 -7.34
C VAL A 208 8.27 3.55 -6.56
N HIS A 209 8.44 2.70 -5.56
CA HIS A 209 9.60 2.76 -4.67
C HIS A 209 10.88 2.26 -5.34
N GLU A 210 10.79 1.33 -6.29
CA GLU A 210 11.94 0.84 -7.07
C GLU A 210 12.58 1.94 -7.95
N GLU A 211 11.80 2.97 -8.33
CA GLU A 211 12.28 4.05 -9.18
C GLU A 211 13.16 5.07 -8.45
N PHE A 212 13.12 5.15 -7.11
CA PHE A 212 13.99 6.05 -6.35
C PHE A 212 15.47 5.70 -6.54
N LYS A 213 16.33 6.74 -6.54
CA LYS A 213 17.79 6.59 -6.64
C LYS A 213 18.49 7.40 -5.56
N ALA A 214 19.39 6.74 -4.84
CA ALA A 214 20.19 7.34 -3.77
C ALA A 214 20.91 8.61 -4.23
N LYS A 215 21.48 8.58 -5.44
CA LYS A 215 22.15 9.73 -6.04
C LYS A 215 21.25 10.97 -6.10
N GLY A 216 20.01 10.82 -6.57
CA GLY A 216 19.11 11.98 -6.68
C GLY A 216 18.71 12.56 -5.32
N ILE A 217 18.63 11.72 -4.28
CA ILE A 217 18.43 12.18 -2.89
C ILE A 217 19.66 12.93 -2.39
N LEU A 218 20.86 12.41 -2.66
CA LEU A 218 22.12 13.07 -2.29
C LEU A 218 22.28 14.42 -3.01
N ASP A 219 21.94 14.49 -4.30
CA ASP A 219 21.93 15.74 -5.06
C ASP A 219 20.94 16.76 -4.42
N LEU A 220 19.77 16.32 -3.94
CA LEU A 220 18.85 17.18 -3.19
C LEU A 220 19.40 17.60 -1.82
N LYS A 221 20.18 16.76 -1.12
CA LYS A 221 20.85 17.15 0.13
C LYS A 221 21.92 18.22 -0.09
N GLU A 222 22.52 18.31 -1.27
CA GLU A 222 23.42 19.43 -1.59
C GLU A 222 22.66 20.76 -1.69
N ILE A 223 21.42 20.74 -2.17
CA ILE A 223 20.54 21.91 -2.26
C ILE A 223 19.91 22.24 -0.90
N TYR A 224 19.56 21.22 -0.12
CA TYR A 224 18.94 21.33 1.19
C TYR A 224 19.76 20.59 2.26
N PRO A 225 20.90 21.17 2.72
CA PRO A 225 21.83 20.49 3.62
C PRO A 225 21.23 20.02 4.94
N ASP A 226 20.27 20.78 5.47
CA ASP A 226 19.60 20.50 6.75
C ASP A 226 18.32 19.66 6.58
N ALA A 227 18.01 19.19 5.36
CA ALA A 227 16.84 18.37 5.13
C ALA A 227 17.02 16.95 5.71
N ALA A 228 16.01 16.49 6.44
CA ALA A 228 15.91 15.09 6.83
C ALA A 228 15.37 14.23 5.66
N VAL A 229 15.89 13.03 5.50
CA VAL A 229 15.49 12.08 4.47
C VAL A 229 14.58 11.01 5.07
N LEU A 230 13.34 10.94 4.59
CA LEU A 230 12.32 9.98 5.01
C LEU A 230 12.10 8.97 3.88
N VAL A 231 12.37 7.68 4.13
CA VAL A 231 12.34 6.63 3.09
C VAL A 231 11.41 5.50 3.49
N HIS A 232 10.58 5.05 2.55
CA HIS A 232 9.80 3.82 2.76
C HIS A 232 10.67 2.57 2.52
N PRO A 233 10.57 1.51 3.35
CA PRO A 233 11.42 0.32 3.25
C PRO A 233 11.20 -0.55 2.00
N GLU A 234 10.18 -0.25 1.18
CA GLU A 234 10.02 -0.82 -0.17
C GLU A 234 11.04 -0.25 -1.18
N SER A 235 11.86 0.73 -0.78
CA SER A 235 12.88 1.32 -1.64
C SER A 235 14.14 0.44 -1.73
N PRO A 236 14.89 0.50 -2.85
CA PRO A 236 16.16 -0.21 -2.98
C PRO A 236 17.15 0.15 -1.86
N GLU A 237 18.00 -0.81 -1.48
CA GLU A 237 18.96 -0.66 -0.38
C GLU A 237 19.80 0.64 -0.41
N PRO A 238 20.37 1.07 -1.56
CA PRO A 238 21.11 2.34 -1.59
C PRO A 238 20.27 3.57 -1.22
N VAL A 239 18.95 3.54 -1.47
CA VAL A 239 18.02 4.60 -1.07
C VAL A 239 17.75 4.54 0.43
N VAL A 240 17.61 3.34 0.98
CA VAL A 240 17.43 3.11 2.42
C VAL A 240 18.66 3.56 3.21
N GLU A 241 19.87 3.31 2.71
CA GLU A 241 21.14 3.68 3.38
C GLU A 241 21.32 5.19 3.57
N VAL A 242 20.72 6.02 2.71
CA VAL A 242 20.83 7.49 2.80
C VAL A 242 19.72 8.12 3.64
N ALA A 243 18.82 7.31 4.19
CA ALA A 243 17.69 7.77 4.98
C ALA A 243 18.10 8.20 6.40
N ASP A 244 17.48 9.27 6.90
CA ASP A 244 17.53 9.61 8.32
C ASP A 244 16.46 8.83 9.10
N VAL A 245 15.33 8.50 8.44
CA VAL A 245 14.28 7.62 8.98
C VAL A 245 13.78 6.66 7.89
N VAL A 246 13.67 5.39 8.24
CA VAL A 246 13.06 4.34 7.43
C VAL A 246 11.79 3.85 8.12
N GLY A 247 10.65 3.81 7.43
CA GLY A 247 9.41 3.34 8.04
C GLY A 247 8.19 3.32 7.13
N SER A 248 7.09 2.78 7.65
CA SER A 248 5.75 2.84 7.04
C SER A 248 5.30 4.28 6.82
N THR A 249 4.30 4.48 5.97
CA THR A 249 3.72 5.81 5.71
C THR A 249 3.33 6.57 6.99
N SER A 250 2.68 5.89 7.94
CA SER A 250 2.29 6.44 9.23
C SER A 250 3.50 6.77 10.12
N GLN A 251 4.55 5.95 10.08
CA GLN A 251 5.82 6.22 10.78
C GLN A 251 6.56 7.42 10.17
N LEU A 252 6.57 7.56 8.83
CA LEU A 252 7.17 8.73 8.15
C LEU A 252 6.40 10.02 8.47
N LEU A 253 5.06 9.98 8.50
CA LEU A 253 4.23 11.10 8.92
C LEU A 253 4.48 11.50 10.39
N LYS A 254 4.65 10.51 11.28
CA LYS A 254 5.00 10.75 12.68
C LYS A 254 6.40 11.38 12.78
N ALA A 255 7.39 10.83 12.08
CA ALA A 255 8.75 11.34 12.07
C ALA A 255 8.81 12.78 11.56
N SER A 256 8.10 13.10 10.48
CA SER A 256 8.09 14.47 9.95
C SER A 256 7.50 15.49 10.93
N LYS A 257 6.58 15.07 11.80
CA LYS A 257 6.03 15.92 12.88
C LYS A 257 7.04 16.11 14.01
N GLU A 258 7.68 15.03 14.46
CA GLU A 258 8.51 15.01 15.67
C GLU A 258 9.95 15.53 15.46
N MET A 259 10.52 15.30 14.27
CA MET A 259 11.89 15.73 13.97
C MET A 259 12.00 17.27 13.92
N PRO A 260 13.13 17.85 14.33
CA PRO A 260 13.30 19.29 14.42
C PRO A 260 13.56 19.97 13.07
N ASN A 261 13.75 19.21 11.99
CA ASN A 261 14.09 19.75 10.66
C ASN A 261 12.93 20.56 10.07
N ASP A 262 13.26 21.66 9.37
CA ASP A 262 12.27 22.47 8.65
C ASP A 262 11.98 21.93 7.24
N THR A 263 12.84 21.07 6.71
CA THR A 263 12.72 20.48 5.38
C THR A 263 12.86 18.97 5.43
N PHE A 264 12.02 18.26 4.67
CA PHE A 264 12.06 16.82 4.52
C PHE A 264 12.10 16.44 3.05
N ILE A 265 13.05 15.58 2.68
CA ILE A 265 13.08 14.88 1.39
C ILE A 265 12.38 13.54 1.62
N VAL A 266 11.30 13.27 0.90
CA VAL A 266 10.44 12.11 1.16
C VAL A 266 10.45 11.17 -0.04
N ALA A 267 10.98 9.97 0.16
CA ALA A 267 11.01 8.88 -0.82
C ALA A 267 9.89 7.88 -0.53
N THR A 268 8.68 8.32 -0.82
CA THR A 268 7.47 7.48 -0.89
C THR A 268 6.48 8.12 -1.85
N ASP A 269 5.29 7.56 -2.00
CA ASP A 269 4.25 8.16 -2.83
C ASP A 269 3.85 9.57 -2.35
N ARG A 270 3.75 10.51 -3.29
CA ARG A 270 3.48 11.93 -3.04
C ARG A 270 2.16 12.21 -2.34
N GLY A 271 1.16 11.32 -2.41
CA GLY A 271 -0.15 11.54 -1.79
C GLY A 271 -0.07 11.77 -0.27
N ILE A 272 0.97 11.26 0.40
CA ILE A 272 1.21 11.51 1.82
C ILE A 272 1.41 13.00 2.16
N PHE A 273 1.75 13.83 1.16
CA PHE A 273 2.00 15.25 1.36
C PHE A 273 0.77 16.01 1.84
N TYR A 274 -0.45 15.56 1.49
CA TYR A 274 -1.67 16.13 2.04
C TYR A 274 -1.66 16.11 3.57
N LYS A 275 -1.49 14.91 4.17
CA LYS A 275 -1.45 14.77 5.63
C LYS A 275 -0.19 15.36 6.26
N MET A 276 0.96 15.28 5.60
CA MET A 276 2.19 15.89 6.12
C MET A 276 2.08 17.41 6.22
N LYS A 277 1.54 18.08 5.18
CA LYS A 277 1.32 19.53 5.20
C LYS A 277 0.28 19.94 6.24
N GLN A 278 -0.79 19.16 6.42
CA GLN A 278 -1.76 19.42 7.49
C GLN A 278 -1.15 19.26 8.89
N ALA A 279 -0.35 18.19 9.10
CA ALA A 279 0.25 17.88 10.40
C ALA A 279 1.42 18.81 10.75
N SER A 280 2.01 19.46 9.76
CA SER A 280 3.23 20.26 9.87
C SER A 280 3.24 21.40 8.83
N PRO A 281 2.36 22.40 8.98
CA PRO A 281 2.15 23.43 7.96
C PRO A 281 3.36 24.36 7.77
N ASP A 282 4.20 24.50 8.79
CA ASP A 282 5.40 25.33 8.75
C ASP A 282 6.62 24.60 8.14
N LYS A 283 6.50 23.30 7.88
CA LYS A 283 7.58 22.46 7.35
C LYS A 283 7.45 22.30 5.84
N ARG A 284 8.58 22.11 5.19
CA ARG A 284 8.69 21.94 3.74
C ARG A 284 8.91 20.49 3.36
N PHE A 285 8.09 19.99 2.46
CA PHE A 285 8.18 18.63 1.93
C PHE A 285 8.64 18.66 0.47
N VAL A 286 9.69 17.91 0.18
CA VAL A 286 10.31 17.78 -1.15
C VAL A 286 10.20 16.32 -1.57
N GLU A 287 9.62 16.08 -2.75
CA GLU A 287 9.54 14.72 -3.32
C GLU A 287 10.95 14.25 -3.68
N ALA A 288 11.31 13.03 -3.27
CA ALA A 288 12.54 12.42 -3.74
C ALA A 288 12.44 12.12 -5.25
N PRO A 289 13.53 12.32 -6.01
CA PRO A 289 13.49 12.11 -7.45
C PRO A 289 13.44 10.61 -7.80
N THR A 290 12.59 10.29 -8.78
CA THR A 290 12.52 8.97 -9.42
C THR A 290 13.33 8.99 -10.73
N ALA A 291 13.93 7.87 -11.09
CA ALA A 291 14.57 7.72 -12.39
C ALA A 291 13.58 7.16 -13.41
N GLY A 292 13.23 7.97 -14.42
CA GLY A 292 12.55 7.45 -15.59
C GLY A 292 13.46 6.48 -16.35
N SER A 293 12.92 5.33 -16.75
CA SER A 293 13.57 4.49 -17.78
C SER A 293 13.48 5.20 -19.13
N GLY A 294 14.42 6.10 -19.45
CA GLY A 294 14.51 6.79 -20.75
C GLY A 294 14.63 8.31 -20.69
N ALA A 295 14.46 8.98 -21.84
CA ALA A 295 14.55 10.44 -22.00
C ALA A 295 13.28 11.21 -21.60
N ASN A 296 12.26 10.52 -21.07
CA ASN A 296 11.01 11.12 -20.63
C ASN A 296 10.95 11.06 -19.10
N CYS A 297 10.65 12.20 -18.48
CA CYS A 297 10.31 12.30 -17.06
C CYS A 297 9.12 11.37 -16.78
N ARG A 298 9.34 10.26 -16.06
CA ARG A 298 8.24 9.49 -15.48
C ARG A 298 7.69 10.24 -14.28
N SER A 299 6.40 10.09 -14.04
CA SER A 299 5.67 10.77 -12.97
C SER A 299 6.42 10.70 -11.65
N CYS A 300 6.66 11.85 -11.03
CA CYS A 300 7.36 11.97 -9.75
C CYS A 300 6.59 11.17 -8.68
N ALA A 301 7.18 10.07 -8.19
CA ALA A 301 6.75 9.32 -7.01
C ALA A 301 5.22 9.18 -6.83
N HIS A 302 4.50 8.75 -7.87
CA HIS A 302 3.04 8.73 -7.87
C HIS A 302 2.52 7.41 -8.41
N CYS A 303 1.80 6.66 -7.58
CA CYS A 303 1.21 5.38 -7.92
C CYS A 303 -0.02 5.59 -8.83
N PRO A 304 0.02 5.15 -10.09
CA PRO A 304 -1.09 5.36 -11.01
C PRO A 304 -2.38 4.67 -10.54
N TRP A 305 -2.27 3.51 -9.88
CA TRP A 305 -3.45 2.82 -9.36
C TRP A 305 -4.08 3.51 -8.15
N MET A 306 -3.30 4.17 -7.29
CA MET A 306 -3.88 5.00 -6.23
C MET A 306 -4.61 6.20 -6.82
N ALA A 307 -4.05 6.80 -7.87
CA ALA A 307 -4.62 7.93 -8.59
C ALA A 307 -5.93 7.61 -9.34
N LEU A 308 -6.20 6.33 -9.63
CA LEU A 308 -7.49 5.91 -10.23
C LEU A 308 -8.68 6.18 -9.31
N ASN A 309 -8.46 6.35 -8.00
CA ASN A 309 -9.52 6.70 -7.07
C ASN A 309 -9.93 8.16 -7.28
N SER A 310 -10.95 8.39 -8.12
CA SER A 310 -11.49 9.73 -8.41
C SER A 310 -12.89 9.92 -7.82
N LEU A 311 -13.30 11.17 -7.61
CA LEU A 311 -14.63 11.51 -7.14
C LEU A 311 -15.73 11.03 -8.09
N GLU A 312 -15.49 11.08 -9.40
CA GLU A 312 -16.46 10.62 -10.40
C GLU A 312 -16.70 9.11 -10.27
N LEU A 313 -15.64 8.32 -10.18
CA LEU A 313 -15.72 6.88 -10.04
C LEU A 313 -16.33 6.49 -8.68
N LEU A 314 -15.95 7.19 -7.61
CA LEU A 314 -16.56 7.05 -6.28
C LEU A 314 -18.08 7.30 -6.33
N ARG A 315 -18.52 8.39 -6.99
CA ARG A 315 -19.95 8.68 -7.17
C ARG A 315 -20.63 7.56 -7.94
N ASN A 316 -20.06 7.10 -9.05
CA ASN A 316 -20.65 6.05 -9.88
C ASN A 316 -20.82 4.75 -9.09
N ALA A 317 -19.78 4.30 -8.38
CA ALA A 317 -19.83 3.11 -7.51
C ALA A 317 -20.95 3.23 -6.46
N LEU A 318 -21.07 4.38 -5.79
CA LEU A 318 -22.13 4.63 -4.80
C LEU A 318 -23.54 4.68 -5.40
N ARG A 319 -23.70 5.33 -6.56
CA ARG A 319 -25.00 5.50 -7.23
C ARG A 319 -25.51 4.16 -7.77
N ASP A 320 -24.63 3.46 -8.50
CA ASP A 320 -24.99 2.31 -9.33
C ASP A 320 -24.73 0.98 -8.62
N GLY A 321 -24.00 0.99 -7.50
CA GLY A 321 -23.60 -0.23 -6.78
C GLY A 321 -22.57 -1.06 -7.55
N THR A 322 -21.77 -0.41 -8.41
CA THR A 322 -20.71 -1.08 -9.17
C THR A 322 -19.46 -1.25 -8.32
N ASP A 323 -18.52 -2.06 -8.82
CA ASP A 323 -17.19 -2.21 -8.23
C ASP A 323 -17.21 -2.76 -6.78
N GLU A 324 -18.20 -3.61 -6.49
CA GLU A 324 -18.26 -4.37 -5.23
C GLU A 324 -17.19 -5.46 -5.19
N ILE A 325 -16.52 -5.57 -4.05
CA ILE A 325 -15.55 -6.61 -3.77
C ILE A 325 -16.25 -7.88 -3.29
N PHE A 326 -15.97 -8.98 -3.98
CA PHE A 326 -16.36 -10.32 -3.58
C PHE A 326 -15.12 -11.17 -3.30
N VAL A 327 -15.13 -11.87 -2.17
CA VAL A 327 -14.13 -12.88 -1.82
C VAL A 327 -14.88 -14.18 -1.55
N GLU A 328 -14.45 -15.27 -2.18
CA GLU A 328 -15.04 -16.59 -2.01
C GLU A 328 -14.86 -17.09 -0.58
N GLU A 329 -15.89 -17.70 0.01
CA GLU A 329 -15.97 -17.96 1.45
C GLU A 329 -14.86 -18.89 1.97
N GLN A 330 -14.48 -19.91 1.19
CA GLN A 330 -13.37 -20.79 1.55
C GLN A 330 -12.03 -20.03 1.56
N THR A 331 -11.81 -19.16 0.58
CA THR A 331 -10.64 -18.27 0.54
C THR A 331 -10.66 -17.29 1.70
N ARG A 332 -11.82 -16.68 1.97
CA ARG A 332 -12.02 -15.72 3.04
C ARG A 332 -11.67 -16.28 4.41
N THR A 333 -12.24 -17.44 4.76
CA THR A 333 -12.03 -18.08 6.06
C THR A 333 -10.57 -18.47 6.30
N LYS A 334 -9.86 -18.89 5.24
CA LYS A 334 -8.42 -19.16 5.31
C LYS A 334 -7.60 -17.87 5.47
N ALA A 335 -7.88 -16.85 4.68
CA ALA A 335 -7.19 -15.55 4.73
C ALA A 335 -7.44 -14.79 6.04
N LEU A 336 -8.57 -15.03 6.70
CA LEU A 336 -8.89 -14.43 7.99
C LEU A 336 -7.91 -14.86 9.09
N ILE A 337 -7.40 -16.10 9.07
CA ILE A 337 -6.49 -16.61 10.10
C ILE A 337 -5.20 -15.75 10.22
N PRO A 338 -4.41 -15.58 9.14
CA PRO A 338 -3.18 -14.79 9.22
C PRO A 338 -3.46 -13.28 9.32
N LEU A 339 -4.59 -12.78 8.82
CA LEU A 339 -5.03 -11.40 9.05
C LEU A 339 -5.37 -11.15 10.53
N GLN A 340 -6.05 -12.08 11.19
CA GLN A 340 -6.40 -11.94 12.60
C GLN A 340 -5.13 -11.95 13.46
N ARG A 341 -4.15 -12.81 13.13
CA ARG A 341 -2.83 -12.78 13.77
C ARG A 341 -2.17 -11.40 13.66
N MET A 342 -2.25 -10.75 12.50
CA MET A 342 -1.76 -9.37 12.29
C MET A 342 -2.46 -8.35 13.21
N LEU A 343 -3.78 -8.45 13.34
CA LEU A 343 -4.59 -7.52 14.13
C LEU A 343 -4.38 -7.70 15.64
N ASP A 344 -4.23 -8.94 16.08
CA ASP A 344 -4.05 -9.32 17.48
C ASP A 344 -2.60 -9.16 17.94
N PHE A 345 -1.65 -9.03 17.02
CA PHE A 345 -0.24 -8.89 17.36
C PHE A 345 0.01 -7.56 18.09
N GLN A 346 0.46 -7.65 19.33
CA GLN A 346 0.86 -6.51 20.15
C GLN A 346 2.36 -6.32 20.05
N VAL A 347 2.79 -5.18 19.52
CA VAL A 347 4.18 -4.77 19.55
C VAL A 347 4.61 -4.63 21.01
N SER A 348 5.66 -5.35 21.39
CA SER A 348 6.15 -5.47 22.78
C SER A 348 6.90 -4.23 23.24
#